data_AF-A0A957X3J0-F1
#
_entry.id   AF-A0A957X3J0-F1
#
_cell.length_a   1.000
_cell.length_b   1.000
_cell.length_c   1.000
_cell.angle_alpha   90.00
_cell.angle_beta   90.00
_cell.angle_gamma   90.00
#
_symmetry.space_group_name_H-M   'P 1'
#
loop_
_entity.id
_entity.type
_entity.pdbx_description
1 polymer ?
#
loop_
_entity_poly.entity_id
_entity_poly.type
_entity_poly.pdbx_seq_one_letter_code
_entity_poly.pdbx_strand_id
1 'polypeptide(L)'
;MTNPRQWLNRSSIGGALFWLVALGLWWQRPPDLLATVALLLLLAILVNTPLALSLIPKAEMQGRWYGWALWVQPFAALAVAWTLAGTSPRLLTILLTVPWLLFAGLLALNALTRLPRWRQLPVSARVRLVAMLYLPIGAAWLAAYVLNLQPLGFTGVIVLLTAVHFHFTGFAAMI
;
A
#
# COMPACT_ATOMS: atom_id res chain seq x y z
N MET A 1 -23.38 -0.10 -7.37
CA MET A 1 -21.96 -0.21 -6.99
C MET A 1 -21.48 -1.60 -7.37
N THR A 2 -20.38 -1.72 -8.12
CA THR A 2 -19.76 -3.00 -8.49
C THR A 2 -19.39 -3.80 -7.24
N ASN A 3 -19.31 -5.14 -7.37
CA ASN A 3 -18.90 -6.00 -6.27
C ASN A 3 -17.48 -5.60 -5.78
N PRO A 4 -17.27 -5.28 -4.49
CA PRO A 4 -15.98 -4.85 -3.94
C PRO A 4 -14.78 -5.72 -4.35
N ARG A 5 -14.96 -7.04 -4.39
CA ARG A 5 -13.90 -7.96 -4.81
C ARG A 5 -13.56 -7.81 -6.29
N GLN A 6 -14.58 -7.66 -7.15
CA GLN A 6 -14.35 -7.45 -8.58
C GLN A 6 -13.65 -6.12 -8.85
N TRP A 7 -14.00 -5.07 -8.09
CA TRP A 7 -13.32 -3.78 -8.17
C TRP A 7 -11.83 -3.89 -7.82
N LEU A 8 -11.51 -4.53 -6.70
CA LEU A 8 -10.14 -4.75 -6.27
C LEU A 8 -9.34 -5.64 -7.23
N ASN A 9 -9.94 -6.71 -7.75
CA ASN A 9 -9.29 -7.56 -8.75
C ASN A 9 -8.97 -6.78 -10.03
N ARG A 10 -9.89 -5.93 -10.51
CA ARG A 10 -9.64 -5.06 -11.66
C ARG A 10 -8.55 -4.03 -11.37
N SER A 11 -8.54 -3.45 -10.17
CA SER A 11 -7.47 -2.55 -9.72
C SER A 11 -6.12 -3.26 -9.72
N SER A 12 -6.04 -4.47 -9.19
CA SER A 12 -4.82 -5.29 -9.17
C SER A 12 -4.33 -5.64 -10.58
N ILE A 13 -5.24 -6.04 -11.49
CA ILE A 13 -4.88 -6.31 -12.89
C ILE A 13 -4.36 -5.06 -13.59
N GLY A 14 -5.06 -3.92 -13.44
CA GLY A 14 -4.62 -2.64 -14.00
C GLY A 14 -3.27 -2.20 -13.43
N GLY A 15 -3.08 -2.39 -12.12
CA GLY A 15 -1.82 -2.16 -11.44
C GLY A 15 -0.69 -3.07 -11.95
N ALA A 16 -0.98 -4.33 -12.26
CA ALA A 16 -0.01 -5.28 -12.78
C ALA A 16 0.42 -4.90 -14.20
N LEU A 17 -0.53 -4.50 -15.05
CA LEU A 17 -0.24 -3.97 -16.38
C LEU A 17 0.64 -2.72 -16.29
N PHE A 18 0.27 -1.76 -15.43
CA PHE A 18 1.08 -0.56 -15.20
C PHE A 18 2.50 -0.92 -14.72
N TRP A 19 2.60 -1.84 -13.76
CA TRP A 19 3.87 -2.28 -13.20
C TRP A 19 4.75 -2.97 -14.24
N LEU A 20 4.19 -3.80 -15.13
CA LEU A 20 4.93 -4.43 -16.23
C LEU A 20 5.48 -3.39 -17.20
N VAL A 21 4.71 -2.34 -17.52
CA VAL A 21 5.22 -1.21 -18.32
C VAL A 21 6.37 -0.51 -17.59
N ALA A 22 6.21 -0.19 -16.30
CA ALA A 22 7.26 0.44 -15.49
C ALA A 22 8.54 -0.42 -15.43
N LEU A 23 8.39 -1.74 -15.26
CA LEU A 23 9.49 -2.70 -15.28
C LEU A 23 10.19 -2.71 -16.65
N GLY A 24 9.44 -2.74 -17.75
CA GLY A 24 10.00 -2.72 -19.10
C GLY A 24 10.77 -1.44 -19.43
N LEU A 25 10.27 -0.29 -18.97
CA LEU A 25 10.98 0.99 -19.10
C LEU A 25 12.24 1.05 -18.24
N TRP A 26 12.19 0.47 -17.04
CA TRP A 26 13.34 0.42 -16.13
C TRP A 26 14.42 -0.55 -16.59
N TRP A 27 14.05 -1.70 -17.16
CA TRP A 27 14.99 -2.72 -17.64
C TRP A 27 15.99 -2.20 -18.69
N GLN A 28 15.63 -1.10 -19.37
CA GLN A 28 16.51 -0.43 -20.35
C GLN A 28 17.57 0.47 -19.71
N ARG A 29 17.50 0.72 -18.39
CA ARG A 29 18.41 1.57 -17.65
C ARG A 29 19.51 0.74 -16.97
N PRO A 30 20.68 1.33 -16.68
CA PRO A 30 21.70 0.66 -15.87
C PRO A 30 21.14 0.26 -14.49
N PRO A 31 21.62 -0.84 -13.90
CA PRO A 31 21.11 -1.34 -12.63
C PRO A 31 21.32 -0.31 -11.52
N ASP A 32 20.21 0.05 -10.86
CA ASP A 32 20.18 0.93 -9.69
C ASP A 32 19.37 0.26 -8.58
N LEU A 33 19.99 0.13 -7.41
CA LEU A 33 19.37 -0.51 -6.25
C LEU A 33 18.14 0.27 -5.79
N LEU A 34 18.20 1.60 -5.76
CA LEU A 34 17.09 2.41 -5.27
C LEU A 34 15.87 2.29 -6.19
N ALA A 35 16.07 2.38 -7.50
CA ALA A 35 15.02 2.16 -8.47
C ALA A 35 14.45 0.73 -8.42
N THR A 36 15.29 -0.28 -8.16
CA THR A 36 14.83 -1.66 -7.95
C THR A 36 13.89 -1.75 -6.74
N VAL A 37 14.28 -1.16 -5.61
CA VAL A 37 13.45 -1.14 -4.39
C VAL A 37 12.17 -0.36 -4.62
N ALA A 38 12.21 0.75 -5.36
CA ALA A 38 11.02 1.51 -5.74
C ALA A 38 10.06 0.68 -6.61
N LEU A 39 10.57 -0.09 -7.58
CA LEU A 39 9.76 -1.01 -8.38
C LEU A 39 9.11 -2.10 -7.53
N LEU A 40 9.84 -2.66 -6.56
CA LEU A 40 9.26 -3.62 -5.62
C LEU A 40 8.13 -2.98 -4.81
N LEU A 41 8.33 -1.75 -4.31
CA LEU A 41 7.27 -1.04 -3.60
C LEU A 41 6.05 -0.79 -4.50
N LEU A 42 6.27 -0.43 -5.76
CA LEU A 42 5.18 -0.28 -6.73
C LEU A 42 4.41 -1.58 -6.96
N LEU A 43 5.10 -2.72 -7.04
CA LEU A 43 4.43 -4.03 -7.10
C LEU A 43 3.53 -4.24 -5.88
N ALA A 44 4.06 -3.95 -4.70
CA ALA A 44 3.33 -4.09 -3.44
C ALA A 44 2.05 -3.24 -3.42
N ILE A 45 2.17 -1.97 -3.85
CA ILE A 45 1.12 -0.96 -3.77
C ILE A 45 0.06 -1.13 -4.87
N LEU A 46 0.50 -1.32 -6.12
CA LEU A 46 -0.39 -1.41 -7.29
C LEU A 46 -1.03 -2.78 -7.43
N VAL A 47 -0.34 -3.87 -7.05
CA VAL A 47 -0.78 -5.24 -7.33
C VAL A 47 -1.15 -5.98 -6.06
N ASN A 48 -0.20 -6.11 -5.13
CA ASN A 48 -0.39 -6.99 -3.98
C ASN A 48 -1.40 -6.44 -3.00
N THR A 49 -1.41 -5.13 -2.76
CA THR A 49 -2.34 -4.51 -1.82
C THR A 49 -3.81 -4.68 -2.24
N PRO A 50 -4.23 -4.33 -3.48
CA PRO A 50 -5.60 -4.59 -3.91
C PRO A 50 -5.92 -6.08 -4.02
N LEU A 51 -4.96 -6.92 -4.43
CA LEU A 51 -5.15 -8.36 -4.46
C LEU A 51 -5.40 -8.93 -3.06
N ALA A 52 -4.56 -8.58 -2.08
CA ALA A 52 -4.71 -8.99 -0.69
C ALA A 52 -6.09 -8.56 -0.16
N LEU A 53 -6.49 -7.30 -0.38
CA LEU A 53 -7.81 -6.84 0.02
C LEU A 53 -8.97 -7.66 -0.60
N SER A 54 -8.80 -8.21 -1.81
CA SER A 54 -9.86 -8.98 -2.48
C SER A 54 -10.02 -10.39 -1.90
N LEU A 55 -8.98 -10.91 -1.27
CA LEU A 55 -8.97 -12.20 -0.57
C LEU A 55 -9.70 -12.14 0.78
N ILE A 56 -9.89 -10.94 1.34
CA ILE A 56 -10.60 -10.75 2.61
C ILE A 56 -12.04 -11.30 2.50
N PRO A 57 -12.51 -12.08 3.48
CA PRO A 57 -13.89 -12.57 3.51
C PRO A 57 -14.92 -11.45 3.40
N LYS A 58 -15.97 -11.62 2.60
CA LYS A 58 -17.01 -10.59 2.40
C LYS A 58 -17.65 -10.13 3.72
N ALA A 59 -17.80 -11.04 4.69
CA ALA A 59 -18.27 -10.72 6.03
C ALA A 59 -17.37 -9.70 6.76
N GLU A 60 -16.09 -9.67 6.42
CA GLU A 60 -15.08 -8.75 6.94
C GLU A 60 -14.88 -7.50 6.06
N MET A 61 -15.53 -7.41 4.90
CA MET A 61 -15.49 -6.24 3.99
C MET A 61 -16.65 -5.27 4.28
N GLN A 62 -16.79 -4.86 5.54
CA GLN A 62 -17.91 -4.04 6.01
C GLN A 62 -17.42 -2.83 6.81
N GLY A 63 -18.20 -1.74 6.78
CA GLY A 63 -17.91 -0.50 7.49
C GLY A 63 -17.67 0.67 6.53
N ARG A 64 -18.06 1.87 6.95
CA ARG A 64 -17.93 3.09 6.13
C ARG A 64 -16.47 3.34 5.69
N TRP A 65 -15.52 3.10 6.59
CA TRP A 65 -14.09 3.33 6.37
C TRP A 65 -13.54 2.39 5.30
N TYR A 66 -13.94 1.12 5.32
CA TYR A 66 -13.57 0.15 4.29
C TYR A 66 -14.13 0.56 2.93
N GLY A 67 -15.40 0.99 2.87
CA GLY A 67 -16.02 1.47 1.63
C GLY A 67 -15.26 2.63 0.98
N TRP A 68 -14.86 3.62 1.77
CA TRP A 68 -14.01 4.72 1.31
C TRP A 68 -12.62 4.25 0.88
N ALA A 69 -12.00 3.33 1.64
CA ALA A 69 -10.69 2.79 1.30
C ALA A 69 -10.69 2.12 -0.08
N LEU A 70 -11.73 1.35 -0.42
CA LEU A 70 -11.87 0.71 -1.74
C LEU A 70 -11.85 1.71 -2.90
N TRP A 71 -12.56 2.83 -2.73
CA TRP A 71 -12.65 3.86 -3.74
C TRP A 71 -11.34 4.64 -3.89
N VAL A 72 -10.69 4.97 -2.77
CA VAL A 72 -9.43 5.72 -2.77
C VAL A 72 -8.26 4.89 -3.30
N GLN A 73 -8.28 3.57 -3.10
CA GLN A 73 -7.14 2.67 -3.35
C GLN A 73 -6.45 2.86 -4.72
N PRO A 74 -7.12 2.76 -5.89
CA PRO A 74 -6.41 2.85 -7.17
C PRO A 74 -5.81 4.24 -7.41
N PHE A 75 -6.50 5.30 -7.02
CA PHE A 75 -6.02 6.67 -7.19
C PHE A 75 -4.83 6.95 -6.28
N ALA A 76 -4.88 6.46 -5.04
CA ALA A 76 -3.77 6.58 -4.10
C ALA A 76 -2.54 5.79 -4.57
N ALA A 77 -2.73 4.59 -5.13
CA ALA A 77 -1.64 3.78 -5.66
C ALA A 77 -0.95 4.46 -6.87
N LEU A 78 -1.74 5.05 -7.78
CA LEU A 78 -1.22 5.81 -8.91
C LEU A 78 -0.50 7.10 -8.48
N ALA A 79 -0.97 7.77 -7.42
CA ALA A 79 -0.28 8.93 -6.86
C ALA A 79 1.11 8.55 -6.31
N VAL A 80 1.27 7.38 -5.70
CA VAL A 80 2.58 6.86 -5.29
C VAL A 80 3.45 6.51 -6.51
N ALA A 81 2.89 5.91 -7.55
CA ALA A 81 3.62 5.67 -8.81
C ALA A 81 4.20 6.97 -9.39
N TRP A 82 3.40 8.04 -9.38
CA TRP A 82 3.85 9.36 -9.82
C TRP A 82 4.93 9.95 -8.91
N THR A 83 4.76 9.80 -7.60
CA THR A 83 5.73 10.25 -6.58
C THR A 83 7.10 9.60 -6.82
N LEU A 84 7.14 8.28 -7.05
CA LEU A 84 8.38 7.52 -7.21
C LEU A 84 9.01 7.68 -8.60
N ALA A 85 8.29 8.21 -9.58
CA ALA A 85 8.85 8.55 -10.89
C ALA A 85 9.86 9.73 -10.82
N GLY A 86 9.81 10.55 -9.77
CA GLY A 86 10.82 11.58 -9.49
C GLY A 86 10.80 12.79 -10.44
N THR A 87 9.75 12.97 -11.23
CA THR A 87 9.64 14.06 -12.23
C THR A 87 8.98 15.33 -11.71
N SER A 88 8.49 15.32 -10.47
CA SER A 88 7.64 16.37 -9.91
C SER A 88 8.38 17.29 -8.93
N PRO A 89 7.94 18.56 -8.79
CA PRO A 89 8.44 19.46 -7.74
C PRO A 89 8.23 18.86 -6.34
N ARG A 90 9.15 19.15 -5.40
CA ARG A 90 9.16 18.56 -4.05
C ARG A 90 7.82 18.65 -3.31
N LEU A 91 7.15 19.81 -3.34
CA LEU A 91 5.86 19.99 -2.68
C LEU A 91 4.79 19.06 -3.25
N LEU A 92 4.74 18.93 -4.59
CA LEU A 92 3.80 18.03 -5.25
C LEU A 92 4.07 16.57 -4.90
N THR A 93 5.34 16.15 -4.88
CA THR A 93 5.75 14.80 -4.45
C THR A 93 5.28 14.49 -3.04
N ILE A 94 5.41 15.43 -2.09
CA ILE A 94 4.91 15.26 -0.72
C ILE A 94 3.38 15.12 -0.72
N LEU A 95 2.66 16.02 -1.39
CA LEU A 95 1.19 15.98 -1.44
C LEU A 95 0.66 14.69 -2.06
N LEU A 96 1.34 14.14 -3.07
CA LEU A 96 0.96 12.89 -3.73
C LEU A 96 1.14 11.64 -2.85
N THR A 97 1.89 11.72 -1.74
CA THR A 97 1.94 10.62 -0.76
C THR A 97 0.74 10.57 0.17
N VAL A 98 0.06 11.71 0.37
CA VAL A 98 -1.05 11.84 1.33
C VAL A 98 -2.21 10.89 1.01
N PRO A 99 -2.66 10.72 -0.26
CA PRO A 99 -3.71 9.76 -0.59
C PRO A 99 -3.43 8.33 -0.11
N TRP A 100 -2.18 7.87 -0.20
CA TRP A 100 -1.80 6.53 0.25
C TRP A 100 -1.78 6.40 1.77
N LEU A 101 -1.28 7.43 2.46
CA LEU A 101 -1.34 7.51 3.92
C LEU A 101 -2.79 7.51 4.42
N LEU A 102 -3.68 8.25 3.76
CA LEU A 102 -5.11 8.26 4.05
C LEU A 102 -5.75 6.90 3.81
N PHE A 103 -5.46 6.26 2.68
CA PHE A 103 -5.94 4.91 2.38
C PHE A 103 -5.52 3.90 3.46
N ALA A 104 -4.24 3.88 3.85
CA ALA A 104 -3.74 3.02 4.91
C ALA A 104 -4.43 3.33 6.26
N GLY A 105 -4.59 4.61 6.57
CA GLY A 105 -5.32 5.09 7.76
C GLY A 105 -6.78 4.63 7.79
N LEU A 106 -7.50 4.67 6.67
CA LEU A 106 -8.88 4.19 6.58
C LEU A 106 -9.00 2.68 6.87
N LEU A 107 -8.05 1.87 6.39
CA LEU A 107 -8.00 0.45 6.69
C LEU A 107 -7.70 0.19 8.17
N ALA A 108 -6.75 0.93 8.75
CA ALA A 108 -6.46 0.84 10.17
C ALA A 108 -7.65 1.27 11.04
N LEU A 109 -8.32 2.38 10.73
CA LEU A 109 -9.54 2.82 11.41
C LEU A 109 -10.63 1.73 11.34
N ASN A 110 -10.81 1.12 10.17
CA ASN A 110 -11.72 -0.02 10.02
C ASN A 110 -11.35 -1.18 10.96
N ALA A 111 -10.06 -1.52 11.06
CA ALA A 111 -9.59 -2.57 11.96
C ALA A 111 -9.82 -2.21 13.43
N LEU A 112 -9.56 -0.96 13.82
CA LEU A 112 -9.79 -0.46 15.18
C LEU A 112 -11.25 -0.58 15.61
N THR A 113 -12.22 -0.38 14.70
CA THR A 113 -13.65 -0.54 15.03
C THR A 113 -14.04 -1.96 15.46
N ARG A 114 -13.19 -2.97 15.17
CA ARG A 114 -13.44 -4.38 15.49
C ARG A 114 -12.70 -4.88 16.72
N LEU A 115 -11.80 -4.07 17.29
CA LEU A 115 -11.07 -4.42 18.51
C LEU A 115 -11.99 -4.78 19.71
N PRO A 116 -13.15 -4.13 19.92
CA PRO A 116 -14.04 -4.53 21.02
C PRO A 116 -14.52 -5.99 20.94
N ARG A 117 -14.54 -6.57 19.73
CA ARG A 117 -14.93 -7.97 19.48
C ARG A 117 -13.74 -8.91 19.34
N TRP A 118 -12.51 -8.45 19.61
CA TRP A 118 -11.26 -9.19 19.36
C TRP A 118 -11.27 -10.64 19.85
N ARG A 119 -11.75 -10.88 21.09
CA ARG A 119 -11.80 -12.22 21.70
C ARG A 119 -12.79 -13.17 21.03
N GLN A 120 -13.77 -12.63 20.30
CA GLN A 120 -14.79 -13.40 19.58
C GLN A 120 -14.36 -13.72 18.14
N LEU A 121 -13.28 -13.11 17.65
CA LEU A 121 -12.81 -13.28 16.28
C LEU A 121 -11.96 -14.55 16.14
N PRO A 122 -12.13 -15.32 15.05
CA PRO A 122 -11.22 -16.42 14.74
C PRO A 122 -9.79 -15.90 14.55
N VAL A 123 -8.79 -16.77 14.76
CA VAL A 123 -7.37 -16.41 14.65
C VAL A 123 -7.06 -15.74 13.31
N SER A 124 -7.59 -16.28 12.21
CA SER A 124 -7.39 -15.71 10.87
C SER A 124 -7.88 -14.26 10.75
N ALA A 125 -9.02 -13.93 11.36
CA ALA A 125 -9.55 -12.57 11.33
C ALA A 125 -8.70 -11.62 12.18
N ARG A 126 -8.16 -12.10 13.31
CA ARG A 126 -7.22 -11.33 14.14
C ARG A 126 -5.93 -11.02 13.40
N VAL A 127 -5.35 -11.99 12.69
CA VAL A 127 -4.15 -11.77 11.86
C VAL A 127 -4.42 -10.72 10.79
N ARG A 128 -5.55 -10.80 10.08
CA ARG A 128 -5.94 -9.77 9.09
C ARG A 128 -6.13 -8.39 9.68
N LEU A 129 -6.68 -8.28 10.90
CA LEU A 129 -6.78 -6.99 11.59
C LEU A 129 -5.40 -6.41 11.89
N VAL A 130 -4.47 -7.25 12.36
CA VAL A 130 -3.07 -6.83 12.59
C VAL A 130 -2.42 -6.38 11.29
N ALA A 131 -2.63 -7.11 10.19
CA ALA A 131 -2.13 -6.72 8.88
C ALA A 131 -2.62 -5.31 8.47
N MET A 132 -3.92 -5.04 8.63
CA MET A 132 -4.48 -3.70 8.36
C MET A 132 -3.88 -2.61 9.24
N LEU A 133 -3.49 -2.91 10.48
CA LEU A 133 -2.84 -1.98 11.40
C LEU A 133 -1.35 -1.77 11.08
N TYR A 134 -0.69 -2.72 10.43
CA TYR A 134 0.70 -2.58 9.95
C TYR A 134 0.82 -1.73 8.69
N LEU A 135 -0.22 -1.70 7.85
CA LEU A 135 -0.16 -0.96 6.58
C LEU A 135 0.14 0.55 6.75
N PRO A 136 -0.44 1.29 7.72
CA PRO A 136 -0.05 2.68 8.01
C PRO A 136 1.43 2.85 8.33
N ILE A 137 2.07 1.84 8.95
CA ILE A 137 3.49 1.92 9.25
C ILE A 137 4.27 1.92 7.93
N GLY A 138 3.95 1.02 6.99
CA GLY A 138 4.54 1.03 5.64
C GLY A 138 4.31 2.36 4.91
N ALA A 139 3.10 2.93 5.00
CA ALA A 139 2.79 4.21 4.40
C ALA A 139 3.57 5.38 5.05
N ALA A 140 3.77 5.35 6.37
CA ALA A 140 4.58 6.33 7.08
C ALA A 140 6.06 6.25 6.69
N TRP A 141 6.61 5.04 6.48
CA TRP A 141 7.97 4.86 5.98
C TRP A 141 8.15 5.38 4.54
N LEU A 142 7.15 5.22 3.67
CA LEU A 142 7.14 5.86 2.36
C LEU A 142 7.12 7.40 2.48
N ALA A 143 6.28 7.95 3.36
CA ALA A 143 6.26 9.39 3.60
C ALA A 143 7.60 9.91 4.15
N ALA A 144 8.22 9.16 5.06
CA ALA A 144 9.55 9.46 5.59
C ALA A 144 10.61 9.48 4.47
N TYR A 145 10.59 8.51 3.56
CA TYR A 145 11.46 8.49 2.38
C TYR A 145 11.27 9.75 1.52
N VAL A 146 10.03 10.12 1.20
CA VAL A 146 9.73 11.31 0.39
C VAL A 146 10.13 12.63 1.07
N LEU A 147 10.00 12.69 2.39
CA LEU A 147 10.43 13.84 3.18
C LEU A 147 11.95 13.91 3.37
N ASN A 148 12.71 12.90 2.91
CA ASN A 148 14.14 12.71 3.19
C ASN A 148 14.45 12.61 4.69
N LEU A 149 13.54 11.99 5.45
CA LEU A 149 13.77 11.67 6.85
C LEU A 149 14.58 10.38 6.97
N GLN A 150 15.43 10.31 8.00
CA GLN A 150 16.25 9.15 8.31
C GLN A 150 15.89 8.62 9.71
N PRO A 151 14.72 7.98 9.89
CA PRO A 151 14.39 7.35 11.16
C PRO A 151 15.51 6.38 11.56
N LEU A 152 15.93 6.44 12.82
CA LEU A 152 17.00 5.59 13.36
C LEU A 152 18.37 5.76 12.66
N GLY A 153 18.57 6.83 11.88
CA GLY A 153 19.80 7.07 11.12
C GLY A 153 19.94 6.21 9.86
N PHE A 154 18.84 5.61 9.39
CA PHE A 154 18.86 4.74 8.21
C PHE A 154 19.03 5.51 6.90
N THR A 155 19.75 4.91 5.95
CA THR A 155 19.90 5.42 4.59
C THR A 155 18.57 5.37 3.84
N GLY A 156 18.40 6.23 2.82
CA GLY A 156 17.15 6.29 2.03
C GLY A 156 16.71 4.94 1.45
N VAL A 157 17.66 4.09 1.03
CA VAL A 157 17.37 2.74 0.54
C VAL A 157 16.78 1.86 1.65
N ILE A 158 17.31 1.92 2.88
CA ILE A 158 16.79 1.14 4.02
C ILE A 158 15.41 1.66 4.43
N VAL A 159 15.21 2.99 4.44
CA VAL A 159 13.90 3.61 4.70
C VAL A 159 12.86 3.10 3.70
N LEU A 160 13.20 3.06 2.41
CA LEU A 160 12.30 2.56 1.36
C LEU A 160 12.10 1.03 1.43
N LEU A 161 13.14 0.25 1.72
CA LEU A 161 13.04 -1.19 1.95
C LEU A 161 12.12 -1.52 3.14
N THR A 162 12.12 -0.66 4.16
CA THR A 162 11.24 -0.84 5.31
C THR A 162 9.78 -0.60 4.90
N ALA A 163 9.52 0.40 4.04
CA ALA A 163 8.22 0.55 3.41
C ALA A 163 7.83 -0.70 2.62
N VAL A 164 8.74 -1.26 1.81
CA VAL A 164 8.50 -2.53 1.07
C VAL A 164 8.13 -3.66 2.02
N HIS A 165 8.89 -3.86 3.09
CA HIS A 165 8.64 -4.90 4.09
C HIS A 165 7.22 -4.82 4.64
N PHE A 166 6.80 -3.66 5.16
CA PHE A 166 5.46 -3.53 5.73
C PHE A 166 4.31 -3.72 4.72
N HIS A 167 4.52 -3.45 3.42
CA HIS A 167 3.51 -3.74 2.40
C HIS A 167 3.46 -5.21 1.99
N PHE A 168 4.62 -5.86 1.84
CA PHE A 168 4.70 -7.28 1.47
C PHE A 168 4.43 -8.19 2.65
N THR A 169 5.29 -8.18 3.66
CA THR A 169 5.24 -9.12 4.78
C THR A 169 4.27 -8.64 5.86
N GLY A 170 4.28 -7.33 6.16
CA GLY A 170 3.42 -6.74 7.19
C GLY A 170 1.94 -6.67 6.82
N PHE A 171 1.62 -6.69 5.52
CA PHE A 171 0.26 -6.63 5.02
C PHE A 171 -0.08 -7.80 4.09
N ALA A 172 0.43 -7.82 2.86
CA ALA A 172 -0.08 -8.72 1.82
C ALA A 172 0.05 -10.21 2.18
N ALA A 173 1.16 -10.64 2.78
CA ALA A 173 1.39 -12.03 3.17
C ALA A 173 0.55 -12.49 4.37
N MET A 174 -0.01 -11.55 5.15
CA MET A 174 -0.82 -11.85 6.33
C MET A 174 -2.33 -11.91 6.03
N ILE A 175 -2.74 -11.57 4.81
CA ILE A 175 -4.16 -11.59 4.41
C ILE A 175 -4.58 -12.96 3.88
#